data_AF-A0AAV7THF4-F1
#
_entry.id   AF-A0AAV7THF4-F1
#
_cell.length_a   1.000
_cell.length_b   1.000
_cell.length_c   1.000
_cell.angle_alpha   90.00
_cell.angle_beta   90.00
_cell.angle_gamma   90.00
#
_symmetry.space_group_name_H-M   'P 1'
#
loop_
_entity.id
_entity.type
_entity.pdbx_description
1 polymer ?
#
loop_
_entity_poly.entity_id
_entity_poly.type
_entity_poly.pdbx_seq_one_letter_code
_entity_poly.pdbx_strand_id
1 'polypeptide(L)'
;MTEIYCLFLQSSLPAFVNFNLLLQREDPVIHLLYDAIVDLLALLLSRAYVSQVVHSFMKNPEASLPDLSSCDSQITDSSLYVGIGVRGKLKNMLEMEIIEPQTQSNFFEAVRSFHQAAVKFALEVLPVHDEVLKHARVFNFFEKHKYGFESVLFMVERFNTYLKFTKKDLACLEQEFVTYQVIEFADVPAKTWEDAAIQVNCASGDVAVYRIDVIWFHLERDFIFRSTHRSK
;
A
#
# COMPACT_ATOMS: atom_id res chain seq x y z
N MET A 1 4.29 -10.52 -33.17
CA MET A 1 3.54 -10.60 -31.89
C MET A 1 4.43 -10.73 -30.66
N THR A 2 5.44 -11.59 -30.62
CA THR A 2 6.34 -11.75 -29.44
C THR A 2 6.87 -10.42 -28.91
N GLU A 3 7.36 -9.56 -29.79
CA GLU A 3 7.86 -8.22 -29.41
C GLU A 3 6.78 -7.37 -28.70
N ILE A 4 5.53 -7.40 -29.16
CA ILE A 4 4.41 -6.68 -28.53
C ILE A 4 4.16 -7.19 -27.11
N TYR A 5 4.22 -8.51 -26.90
CA TYR A 5 4.11 -9.10 -25.56
C TYR A 5 5.28 -8.68 -24.65
N CYS A 6 6.52 -8.65 -25.16
CA CYS A 6 7.67 -8.17 -24.40
C CYS A 6 7.52 -6.69 -24.00
N LEU A 7 7.10 -5.84 -24.92
CA LEU A 7 6.84 -4.42 -24.65
C LEU A 7 5.70 -4.23 -23.64
N PHE A 8 4.65 -5.05 -23.73
CA PHE A 8 3.56 -5.06 -22.74
C PHE A 8 4.07 -5.40 -21.34
N LEU A 9 4.88 -6.47 -21.20
CA LEU A 9 5.47 -6.83 -19.92
C LEU A 9 6.36 -5.71 -19.38
N GLN A 10 7.22 -5.12 -20.22
CA GLN A 10 8.06 -3.99 -19.85
C GLN A 10 7.24 -2.79 -19.33
N SER A 11 6.05 -2.54 -19.91
CA SER A 11 5.15 -1.48 -19.43
C SER A 11 4.41 -1.84 -18.14
N SER A 12 4.20 -3.13 -17.88
CA SER A 12 3.40 -3.60 -16.74
C SER A 12 4.21 -3.74 -15.46
N LEU A 13 5.48 -4.17 -15.57
CA LEU A 13 6.38 -4.42 -14.43
C LEU A 13 6.61 -3.22 -13.49
N PRO A 14 6.69 -1.95 -13.97
CA PRO A 14 6.88 -0.80 -13.10
C PRO A 14 5.88 -0.64 -11.96
N ALA A 15 4.66 -1.20 -12.07
CA ALA A 15 3.69 -1.16 -10.96
C ALA A 15 4.19 -1.85 -9.68
N PHE A 16 5.05 -2.85 -9.82
CA PHE A 16 5.54 -3.63 -8.69
C PHE A 16 6.80 -3.02 -8.06
N VAL A 17 7.44 -2.04 -8.71
CA VAL A 17 8.75 -1.53 -8.29
C VAL A 17 8.65 -0.86 -6.91
N ASN A 18 7.73 0.10 -6.73
CA ASN A 18 7.61 0.81 -5.45
C ASN A 18 7.27 -0.12 -4.28
N PHE A 19 6.34 -1.05 -4.51
CA PHE A 19 5.93 -2.02 -3.50
C PHE A 19 7.08 -2.98 -3.14
N ASN A 20 7.81 -3.48 -4.14
CA ASN A 20 8.98 -4.33 -3.91
C ASN A 20 10.10 -3.57 -3.18
N LEU A 21 10.34 -2.32 -3.55
CA LEU A 21 11.32 -1.48 -2.86
C LEU A 21 10.93 -1.29 -1.40
N LEU A 22 9.64 -1.12 -1.06
CA LEU A 22 9.15 -1.06 0.32
C LEU A 22 9.41 -2.37 1.08
N LEU A 23 9.13 -3.52 0.47
CA LEU A 23 9.37 -4.83 1.09
C LEU A 23 10.86 -5.14 1.32
N GLN A 24 11.73 -4.58 0.49
CA GLN A 24 13.18 -4.77 0.58
C GLN A 24 13.85 -3.85 1.62
N ARG A 25 13.08 -3.00 2.31
CA ARG A 25 13.63 -2.08 3.30
C ARG A 25 13.98 -2.80 4.59
N GLU A 26 15.10 -2.38 5.18
CA GLU A 26 15.51 -2.79 6.51
C GLU A 26 14.99 -1.84 7.60
N ASP A 27 14.55 -0.63 7.23
CA ASP A 27 14.00 0.35 8.17
C ASP A 27 12.64 -0.10 8.74
N PRO A 28 12.35 0.20 10.02
CA PRO A 28 11.12 -0.21 10.69
C PRO A 28 9.90 0.63 10.27
N VAL A 29 9.39 0.39 9.06
CA VAL A 29 8.28 1.16 8.44
C VAL A 29 6.99 0.34 8.25
N ILE A 30 6.74 -0.64 9.13
CA ILE A 30 5.59 -1.56 9.05
C ILE A 30 4.23 -0.85 8.97
N HIS A 31 4.12 0.35 9.55
CA HIS A 31 2.91 1.17 9.56
C HIS A 31 2.45 1.65 8.18
N LEU A 32 3.28 1.49 7.14
CA LEU A 32 2.98 1.86 5.76
C LEU A 32 2.57 0.66 4.90
N LEU A 33 2.88 -0.56 5.36
CA LEU A 33 2.81 -1.74 4.52
C LEU A 33 1.37 -2.07 4.10
N TYR A 34 0.41 -1.90 5.01
CA TYR A 34 -0.99 -2.15 4.71
C TYR A 34 -1.50 -1.25 3.57
N ASP A 35 -1.29 0.05 3.67
CA ASP A 35 -1.76 1.01 2.67
C ASP A 35 -1.04 0.78 1.33
N ALA A 36 0.25 0.43 1.35
CA ALA A 36 0.99 0.07 0.15
C ALA A 36 0.48 -1.22 -0.54
N ILE A 37 0.00 -2.21 0.23
CA ILE A 37 -0.68 -3.40 -0.31
C ILE A 37 -1.98 -2.99 -1.01
N VAL A 38 -2.80 -2.19 -0.34
CA VAL A 38 -4.08 -1.70 -0.87
C VAL A 38 -3.86 -0.89 -2.15
N ASP A 39 -2.87 0.00 -2.16
CA ASP A 39 -2.52 0.82 -3.33
C ASP A 39 -2.03 -0.01 -4.50
N LEU A 40 -1.19 -1.03 -4.26
CA LEU A 40 -0.76 -1.95 -5.32
C LEU A 40 -1.96 -2.68 -5.92
N LEU A 41 -2.85 -3.23 -5.09
CA LEU A 41 -4.03 -3.94 -5.55
C LEU A 41 -4.99 -3.03 -6.33
N ALA A 42 -5.21 -1.81 -5.84
CA ALA A 42 -6.02 -0.81 -6.53
C ALA A 42 -5.42 -0.43 -7.89
N LEU A 43 -4.10 -0.27 -7.96
CA LEU A 43 -3.38 -0.02 -9.20
C LEU A 43 -3.55 -1.19 -10.19
N LEU A 44 -3.36 -2.44 -9.75
CA LEU A 44 -3.57 -3.62 -10.58
C LEU A 44 -5.02 -3.72 -11.07
N LEU A 45 -6.00 -3.42 -10.22
CA LEU A 45 -7.41 -3.42 -10.59
C LEU A 45 -7.71 -2.34 -11.63
N SER A 46 -7.23 -1.10 -11.43
CA SER A 46 -7.47 0.02 -12.34
C SER A 46 -6.99 -0.20 -13.79
N ARG A 47 -6.08 -1.17 -14.00
CA ARG A 47 -5.51 -1.49 -15.31
C ARG A 47 -6.45 -2.27 -16.22
N ALA A 48 -7.45 -2.97 -15.65
CA ALA A 48 -8.33 -3.86 -16.40
C ALA A 48 -9.81 -3.80 -15.98
N TYR A 49 -10.14 -3.17 -14.86
CA TYR A 49 -11.50 -3.17 -14.29
C TYR A 49 -12.10 -1.76 -14.22
N VAL A 50 -13.42 -1.70 -14.30
CA VAL A 50 -14.17 -0.44 -14.24
C VAL A 50 -14.01 0.24 -12.89
N SER A 51 -14.15 1.57 -12.86
CA SER A 51 -13.92 2.37 -11.64
C SER A 51 -14.80 1.93 -10.47
N GLN A 52 -16.02 1.42 -10.72
CA GLN A 52 -16.90 0.90 -9.67
C GLN A 52 -16.24 -0.27 -8.89
N VAL A 53 -15.55 -1.17 -9.57
CA VAL A 53 -14.83 -2.29 -8.94
C VAL A 53 -13.71 -1.76 -8.05
N VAL A 54 -12.92 -0.83 -8.58
CA VAL A 54 -11.80 -0.20 -7.85
C VAL A 54 -12.31 0.56 -6.62
N HIS A 55 -13.36 1.36 -6.76
CA HIS A 55 -13.95 2.11 -5.64
C HIS A 55 -14.55 1.18 -4.58
N SER A 56 -15.19 0.09 -5.01
CA SER A 56 -15.73 -0.92 -4.09
C SER A 56 -14.61 -1.57 -3.28
N PHE A 57 -13.51 -1.95 -3.93
CA PHE A 57 -12.32 -2.48 -3.25
C PHE A 57 -11.71 -1.46 -2.29
N MET A 58 -11.48 -0.22 -2.72
CA MET A 58 -10.88 0.81 -1.85
C MET A 58 -11.72 1.12 -0.61
N LYS A 59 -13.05 1.00 -0.72
CA LYS A 59 -13.95 1.21 0.42
C LYS A 59 -13.91 0.05 1.41
N ASN A 60 -13.75 -1.18 0.92
CA ASN A 60 -13.65 -2.37 1.76
C ASN A 60 -12.69 -3.39 1.12
N PRO A 61 -11.37 -3.27 1.36
CA PRO A 61 -10.36 -4.14 0.74
C PRO A 61 -10.50 -5.61 1.14
N GLU A 62 -11.23 -5.88 2.22
CA GLU A 62 -11.44 -7.22 2.75
C GLU A 62 -12.66 -7.92 2.18
N ALA A 63 -13.56 -7.17 1.53
CA ALA A 63 -14.69 -7.78 0.88
C ALA A 63 -14.20 -8.66 -0.28
N SER A 64 -14.89 -9.79 -0.48
CA SER A 64 -14.68 -10.55 -1.71
C SER A 64 -14.96 -9.64 -2.91
N LEU A 65 -14.00 -9.61 -3.84
CA LEU A 65 -14.19 -8.90 -5.09
C LEU A 65 -15.36 -9.50 -5.89
N PRO A 66 -16.07 -8.68 -6.68
CA PRO A 66 -17.03 -9.20 -7.65
C PRO A 66 -16.34 -10.15 -8.64
N ASP A 67 -17.13 -10.93 -9.38
CA ASP A 67 -16.58 -11.84 -10.40
C ASP A 67 -15.82 -11.04 -11.46
N LEU A 68 -14.49 -11.11 -11.37
CA LEU A 68 -13.54 -10.44 -12.25
C LEU A 68 -13.54 -11.01 -13.68
N SER A 69 -14.23 -12.12 -13.90
CA SER A 69 -14.42 -12.73 -15.22
C SER A 69 -15.62 -12.14 -15.96
N SER A 70 -16.51 -11.43 -15.26
CA SER A 70 -17.71 -10.84 -15.86
C SER A 70 -17.37 -9.66 -16.78
N CYS A 71 -17.97 -9.61 -17.97
CA CYS A 71 -17.75 -8.51 -18.92
C CYS A 71 -18.12 -7.13 -18.33
N ASP A 72 -19.13 -7.07 -17.47
CA ASP A 72 -19.59 -5.82 -16.84
C ASP A 72 -18.59 -5.23 -15.84
N SER A 73 -17.66 -6.07 -15.34
CA SER A 73 -16.59 -5.64 -14.43
C SER A 73 -15.36 -5.08 -15.14
N GLN A 74 -15.21 -5.36 -16.44
CA GLN A 74 -13.99 -5.08 -17.20
C GLN A 74 -14.11 -3.82 -18.05
N ILE A 75 -13.01 -3.08 -18.20
CA ILE A 75 -12.96 -1.96 -19.15
C ILE A 75 -12.80 -2.46 -20.58
N THR A 76 -13.15 -1.63 -21.57
CA THR A 76 -13.01 -1.93 -23.00
C THR A 76 -11.55 -2.01 -23.46
N ASP A 77 -11.28 -2.63 -24.61
CA ASP A 77 -9.91 -2.76 -25.18
C ASP A 77 -9.23 -1.40 -25.44
N SER A 78 -10.04 -0.40 -25.77
CA SER A 78 -9.59 0.99 -25.93
C SER A 78 -9.03 1.59 -24.64
N SER A 79 -9.54 1.15 -23.48
CA SER A 79 -9.18 1.67 -22.16
C SER A 79 -8.23 0.75 -21.39
N LEU A 80 -8.10 -0.51 -21.82
CA LEU A 80 -7.23 -1.51 -21.20
C LEU A 80 -5.77 -1.03 -21.11
N TYR A 81 -5.14 -1.16 -19.95
CA TYR A 81 -3.75 -0.77 -19.81
C TYR A 81 -2.83 -1.78 -20.50
N VAL A 82 -2.17 -1.30 -21.57
CA VAL A 82 -1.15 -2.06 -22.33
C VAL A 82 0.16 -1.31 -22.52
N GLY A 83 0.22 -0.04 -22.09
CA GLY A 83 1.31 0.88 -22.40
C GLY A 83 1.14 1.61 -23.74
N ILE A 84 1.54 2.89 -23.79
CA ILE A 84 1.31 3.75 -24.95
C ILE A 84 2.07 3.28 -26.20
N GLY A 85 3.31 2.81 -26.02
CA GLY A 85 4.14 2.29 -27.12
C GLY A 85 3.56 1.02 -27.74
N VAL A 86 3.02 0.12 -26.92
CA VAL A 86 2.34 -1.10 -27.37
C VAL A 86 1.09 -0.74 -28.17
N ARG A 87 0.27 0.16 -27.64
CA ARG A 87 -0.96 0.61 -28.31
C ARG A 87 -0.67 1.23 -29.68
N GLY A 88 0.32 2.12 -29.77
CA GLY A 88 0.74 2.72 -31.03
C GLY A 88 1.26 1.69 -32.03
N LYS A 89 2.12 0.77 -31.59
CA LYS A 89 2.68 -0.26 -32.47
C LYS A 89 1.64 -1.25 -32.96
N LEU A 90 0.71 -1.67 -32.10
CA LEU A 90 -0.39 -2.57 -32.45
C LEU A 90 -1.34 -1.92 -33.48
N LYS A 91 -1.63 -0.63 -33.31
CA LYS A 91 -2.42 0.15 -34.27
C LYS A 91 -1.73 0.23 -35.63
N ASN A 92 -0.44 0.58 -35.66
CA ASN A 92 0.33 0.65 -36.91
C ASN A 92 0.39 -0.71 -37.63
N MET A 93 0.58 -1.82 -36.89
CA MET A 93 0.60 -3.16 -37.48
C MET A 93 -0.75 -3.53 -38.12
N LEU A 94 -1.86 -3.10 -37.53
CA LEU A 94 -3.19 -3.35 -38.09
C LEU A 94 -3.43 -2.50 -39.35
N GLU A 95 -3.07 -1.21 -39.32
CA GLU A 95 -3.22 -0.31 -40.47
C GLU A 95 -2.35 -0.71 -41.66
N MET A 96 -1.18 -1.30 -41.39
CA MET A 96 -0.28 -1.85 -42.42
C MET A 96 -0.63 -3.28 -42.83
N GLU A 97 -1.75 -3.85 -42.36
CA GLU A 97 -2.18 -5.23 -42.63
C GLU A 97 -1.12 -6.30 -42.27
N ILE A 98 -0.22 -5.98 -41.34
CA ILE A 98 0.80 -6.90 -40.83
C ILE A 98 0.15 -7.96 -39.92
N ILE A 99 -0.92 -7.58 -39.23
CA ILE A 99 -1.72 -8.46 -38.37
C ILE A 99 -3.20 -8.35 -38.72
N GLU A 100 -3.94 -9.43 -38.53
CA GLU A 100 -5.39 -9.45 -38.69
C GLU A 100 -6.09 -8.90 -37.44
N PRO A 101 -7.33 -8.36 -37.58
CA PRO A 101 -8.16 -7.94 -36.44
C PRO A 101 -8.32 -9.05 -35.38
N GLN A 102 -8.44 -10.32 -35.80
CA GLN A 102 -8.53 -11.44 -34.87
C GLN A 102 -7.26 -11.58 -34.02
N THR A 103 -6.08 -11.34 -34.60
CA THR A 103 -4.81 -11.39 -33.86
C THR A 103 -4.74 -10.29 -32.79
N GLN A 104 -5.27 -9.10 -33.10
CA GLN A 104 -5.40 -8.02 -32.12
C GLN A 104 -6.37 -8.37 -31.00
N SER A 105 -7.53 -8.97 -31.33
CA SER A 105 -8.50 -9.41 -30.33
C SER A 105 -7.89 -10.46 -29.38
N ASN A 106 -7.21 -11.47 -29.92
CA ASN A 106 -6.52 -12.48 -29.13
C ASN A 106 -5.44 -11.87 -28.21
N PHE A 107 -4.76 -10.82 -28.64
CA PHE A 107 -3.80 -10.09 -27.81
C PHE A 107 -4.49 -9.42 -26.62
N PHE A 108 -5.60 -8.71 -26.83
CA PHE A 108 -6.33 -8.06 -25.74
C PHE A 108 -6.94 -9.08 -24.77
N GLU A 109 -7.44 -10.22 -25.26
CA GLU A 109 -7.87 -11.34 -24.41
C GLU A 109 -6.72 -11.84 -23.51
N ALA A 110 -5.53 -12.06 -24.08
CA ALA A 110 -4.36 -12.47 -23.32
C ALA A 110 -3.94 -11.43 -22.26
N VAL A 111 -4.02 -10.13 -22.57
CA VAL A 111 -3.76 -9.04 -21.61
C VAL A 111 -4.76 -9.06 -20.46
N ARG A 112 -6.03 -9.34 -20.73
CA ARG A 112 -7.07 -9.46 -19.69
C ARG A 112 -6.78 -10.63 -18.76
N SER A 113 -6.48 -11.79 -19.33
CA SER A 113 -6.08 -12.97 -18.56
C SER A 113 -4.85 -12.69 -17.70
N PHE A 114 -3.87 -11.94 -18.22
CA PHE A 114 -2.70 -11.53 -17.44
C PHE A 114 -3.08 -10.66 -16.24
N HIS A 115 -3.85 -9.59 -16.43
CA HIS A 115 -4.23 -8.70 -15.31
C HIS A 115 -5.12 -9.42 -14.29
N GLN A 116 -6.03 -10.27 -14.74
CA GLN A 116 -6.85 -11.10 -13.86
C GLN A 116 -5.99 -12.05 -13.03
N ALA A 117 -5.02 -12.74 -13.65
CA ALA A 117 -4.09 -13.62 -12.94
C ALA A 117 -3.21 -12.83 -11.95
N ALA A 118 -2.73 -11.64 -12.33
CA ALA A 118 -1.92 -10.80 -11.46
C ALA A 118 -2.69 -10.32 -10.22
N VAL A 119 -3.94 -9.87 -10.39
CA VAL A 119 -4.81 -9.47 -9.27
C VAL A 119 -5.10 -10.67 -8.37
N LYS A 120 -5.48 -11.81 -8.96
CA LYS A 120 -5.77 -13.03 -8.19
C LYS A 120 -4.55 -13.48 -7.38
N PHE A 121 -3.38 -13.52 -8.01
CA PHE A 121 -2.14 -13.87 -7.33
C PHE A 121 -1.80 -12.89 -6.19
N ALA A 122 -1.95 -11.58 -6.43
CA ALA A 122 -1.69 -10.57 -5.41
C ALA A 122 -2.63 -10.72 -4.21
N LEU A 123 -3.91 -11.02 -4.43
CA LEU A 123 -4.87 -11.27 -3.33
C LEU A 123 -4.58 -12.55 -2.56
N GLU A 124 -4.06 -13.59 -3.22
CA GLU A 124 -3.69 -14.85 -2.58
C GLU A 124 -2.41 -14.74 -1.75
N VAL A 125 -1.46 -13.92 -2.19
CA VAL A 125 -0.11 -13.82 -1.58
C VAL A 125 -0.01 -12.67 -0.57
N LEU A 126 -0.68 -11.54 -0.82
CA LEU A 126 -0.54 -10.36 0.02
C LEU A 126 -1.45 -10.45 1.26
N PRO A 127 -0.97 -10.05 2.44
CA PRO A 127 -1.70 -10.16 3.70
C PRO A 127 -2.75 -9.04 3.88
N VAL A 128 -3.70 -8.91 2.95
CA VAL A 128 -4.76 -7.87 2.97
C VAL A 128 -5.65 -8.00 4.22
N HIS A 129 -5.81 -9.21 4.74
CA HIS A 129 -6.64 -9.46 5.92
C HIS A 129 -5.84 -9.42 7.24
N ASP A 130 -4.55 -9.08 7.22
CA ASP A 130 -3.73 -9.11 8.43
C ASP A 130 -4.06 -7.95 9.38
N GLU A 131 -4.60 -8.29 10.55
CA GLU A 131 -4.99 -7.34 11.59
C GLU A 131 -3.80 -6.57 12.18
N VAL A 132 -2.61 -7.17 12.24
CA VAL A 132 -1.40 -6.47 12.72
C VAL A 132 -1.06 -5.34 11.76
N LEU A 133 -1.08 -5.59 10.45
CA LEU A 133 -0.79 -4.54 9.47
C LEU A 133 -1.84 -3.43 9.51
N LYS A 134 -3.13 -3.76 9.70
CA LYS A 134 -4.20 -2.75 9.84
C LYS A 134 -4.01 -1.86 11.05
N HIS A 135 -3.77 -2.47 12.21
CA HIS A 135 -3.63 -1.73 13.46
C HIS A 135 -2.29 -0.98 13.54
N ALA A 136 -1.24 -1.44 12.83
CA ALA A 136 0.07 -0.77 12.82
C ALA A 136 0.01 0.65 12.24
N ARG A 137 -1.01 0.97 11.45
CA ARG A 137 -1.21 2.29 10.87
C ARG A 137 -1.45 3.40 11.90
N VAL A 138 -1.84 3.06 13.14
CA VAL A 138 -1.92 4.03 14.26
C VAL A 138 -0.58 4.72 14.54
N PHE A 139 0.53 4.07 14.14
CA PHE A 139 1.88 4.60 14.27
C PHE A 139 2.26 5.54 13.11
N ASN A 140 1.44 5.69 12.08
CA ASN A 140 1.65 6.73 11.08
C ASN A 140 1.33 8.10 11.70
N PHE A 141 2.36 8.91 11.93
CA PHE A 141 2.22 10.20 12.60
C PHE A 141 1.21 11.15 11.94
N PHE A 142 1.13 11.12 10.60
CA PHE A 142 0.25 12.02 9.84
C PHE A 142 -1.20 11.54 9.80
N GLU A 143 -1.42 10.26 10.09
CA GLU A 143 -2.74 9.63 10.03
C GLU A 143 -3.24 9.12 11.38
N LYS A 144 -2.49 9.35 12.46
CA LYS A 144 -2.78 8.86 13.82
C LYS A 144 -4.21 9.16 14.30
N HIS A 145 -4.78 10.30 13.88
CA HIS A 145 -6.12 10.76 14.22
C HIS A 145 -7.26 9.89 13.64
N LYS A 146 -6.96 9.05 12.65
CA LYS A 146 -7.94 8.11 12.06
C LYS A 146 -8.17 6.86 12.92
N TYR A 147 -7.34 6.65 13.94
CA TYR A 147 -7.28 5.42 14.73
C TYR A 147 -7.55 5.73 16.20
N GLY A 148 -8.27 4.85 16.88
CA GLY A 148 -8.49 4.96 18.32
C GLY A 148 -7.55 4.07 19.13
N PHE A 149 -7.75 4.10 20.44
CA PHE A 149 -6.92 3.37 21.40
C PHE A 149 -7.05 1.84 21.24
N GLU A 150 -8.14 1.36 20.62
CA GLU A 150 -8.33 -0.06 20.31
C GLU A 150 -7.19 -0.63 19.46
N SER A 151 -6.59 0.18 18.58
CA SER A 151 -5.46 -0.26 17.76
C SER A 151 -4.19 -0.46 18.58
N VAL A 152 -3.97 0.38 19.60
CA VAL A 152 -2.85 0.23 20.54
C VAL A 152 -3.09 -0.98 21.45
N LEU A 153 -4.31 -1.12 21.97
CA LEU A 153 -4.68 -2.26 22.82
C LEU A 153 -4.50 -3.59 22.08
N PHE A 154 -4.95 -3.66 20.82
CA PHE A 154 -4.74 -4.82 19.96
C PHE A 154 -3.26 -5.20 19.88
N MET A 155 -2.37 -4.23 19.67
CA MET A 155 -0.93 -4.48 19.59
C MET A 155 -0.36 -5.02 20.90
N VAL A 156 -0.76 -4.44 22.04
CA VAL A 156 -0.30 -4.88 23.37
C VAL A 156 -0.75 -6.31 23.65
N GLU A 157 -2.00 -6.65 23.32
CA GLU A 157 -2.55 -7.99 23.49
C GLU A 157 -1.89 -8.99 22.55
N ARG A 158 -1.72 -8.63 21.27
CA ARG A 158 -1.10 -9.46 20.24
C ARG A 158 0.34 -9.83 20.57
N PHE A 159 1.10 -8.90 21.15
CA PHE A 159 2.51 -9.05 21.50
C PHE A 159 2.74 -9.15 23.02
N ASN A 160 1.76 -9.66 23.77
CA ASN A 160 1.78 -9.74 25.23
C ASN A 160 3.02 -10.47 25.80
N THR A 161 3.59 -11.41 25.05
CA THR A 161 4.74 -12.21 25.45
C THR A 161 5.99 -11.35 25.59
N TYR A 162 6.09 -10.30 24.78
CA TYR A 162 7.21 -9.36 24.78
C TYR A 162 6.94 -8.13 25.65
N LEU A 163 5.72 -7.57 25.56
CA LEU A 163 5.38 -6.30 26.19
C LEU A 163 5.01 -6.43 27.67
N LYS A 164 4.33 -7.51 28.08
CA LYS A 164 3.97 -7.84 29.48
C LYS A 164 3.33 -6.68 30.28
N PHE A 165 2.45 -5.91 29.65
CA PHE A 165 1.78 -4.78 30.30
C PHE A 165 0.83 -5.26 31.40
N THR A 166 0.89 -4.60 32.56
CA THR A 166 -0.11 -4.73 33.63
C THR A 166 -1.31 -3.84 33.36
N LYS A 167 -2.41 -4.01 34.12
CA LYS A 167 -3.57 -3.10 34.05
C LYS A 167 -3.19 -1.64 34.34
N LYS A 168 -2.22 -1.42 35.23
CA LYS A 168 -1.71 -0.08 35.53
C LYS A 168 -0.99 0.52 34.33
N ASP A 169 -0.17 -0.28 33.64
CA ASP A 169 0.56 0.15 32.45
C ASP A 169 -0.41 0.50 31.31
N LEU A 170 -1.49 -0.27 31.15
CA LEU A 170 -2.54 0.02 30.16
C LEU A 170 -3.24 1.35 30.43
N ALA A 171 -3.57 1.68 31.68
CA ALA A 171 -4.17 2.96 32.04
C ALA A 171 -3.21 4.14 31.78
N CYS A 172 -1.91 3.95 32.03
CA CYS A 172 -0.90 4.94 31.67
C CYS A 172 -0.82 5.10 30.14
N LEU A 173 -0.80 3.98 29.40
CA LEU A 173 -0.71 3.98 27.94
C LEU A 173 -1.91 4.66 27.27
N GLU A 174 -3.12 4.50 27.82
CA GLU A 174 -4.31 5.20 27.35
C GLU A 174 -4.15 6.72 27.47
N GLN A 175 -3.61 7.20 28.59
CA GLN A 175 -3.35 8.63 28.79
C GLN A 175 -2.25 9.14 27.84
N GLU A 176 -1.17 8.37 27.66
CA GLU A 176 -0.09 8.66 26.72
C GLU A 176 -0.61 8.73 25.28
N PHE A 177 -1.55 7.85 24.91
CA PHE A 177 -2.19 7.86 23.60
C PHE A 177 -2.99 9.13 23.36
N VAL A 178 -3.77 9.60 24.33
CA VAL A 178 -4.50 10.89 24.21
C VAL A 178 -3.54 12.04 23.96
N THR A 179 -2.40 12.06 24.66
CA THR A 179 -1.35 13.07 24.41
C THR A 179 -0.75 12.91 23.02
N TYR A 180 -0.40 11.69 22.60
CA TYR A 180 0.15 11.42 21.27
C TYR A 180 -0.77 11.93 20.15
N GLN A 181 -2.09 11.77 20.30
CA GLN A 181 -3.07 12.17 19.29
C GLN A 181 -3.06 13.67 18.98
N VAL A 182 -2.73 14.51 19.97
CA VAL A 182 -2.75 15.98 19.81
C VAL A 182 -1.39 16.57 19.41
N ILE A 183 -0.33 15.76 19.34
CA ILE A 183 1.00 16.24 18.94
C ILE A 183 1.00 16.56 17.45
N GLU A 184 1.35 17.79 17.13
CA GLU A 184 1.47 18.30 15.76
C GLU A 184 2.91 18.22 15.25
N PHE A 185 3.08 18.39 13.94
CA PHE A 185 4.40 18.39 13.31
C PHE A 185 5.34 19.45 13.93
N ALA A 186 4.79 20.61 14.30
CA ALA A 186 5.52 21.73 14.88
C ALA A 186 6.02 21.46 16.31
N ASP A 187 5.42 20.50 17.02
CA ASP A 187 5.83 20.13 18.38
C ASP A 187 7.10 19.28 18.40
N VAL A 188 7.47 18.71 17.25
CA VAL A 188 8.67 17.90 17.08
C VAL A 188 9.76 18.75 16.39
N PRO A 189 10.97 18.84 16.95
CA PRO A 189 12.06 19.62 16.38
C PRO A 189 12.38 19.21 14.94
N ALA A 190 12.67 20.20 14.09
CA ALA A 190 13.03 19.98 12.69
C ALA A 190 14.14 18.94 12.50
N LYS A 191 15.15 18.95 13.37
CA LYS A 191 16.24 17.99 13.34
C LYS A 191 15.77 16.53 13.52
N THR A 192 14.77 16.29 14.36
CA THR A 192 14.19 14.94 14.54
C THR A 192 13.53 14.47 13.25
N TRP A 193 12.87 15.37 12.52
CA TRP A 193 12.29 15.05 11.21
C TRP A 193 13.35 14.77 10.16
N GLU A 194 14.43 15.55 10.14
CA GLU A 194 15.58 15.32 9.25
C GLU A 194 16.23 13.95 9.52
N ASP A 195 16.44 13.62 10.80
CA ASP A 195 17.04 12.34 11.22
C ASP A 195 16.10 11.14 10.96
N ALA A 196 14.78 11.36 11.02
CA ALA A 196 13.77 10.34 10.75
C ALA A 196 13.45 10.18 9.25
N ALA A 197 13.80 11.15 8.41
CA ALA A 197 13.42 11.17 7.02
C ALA A 197 14.14 10.09 6.22
N ILE A 198 13.36 9.40 5.39
CA ILE A 198 13.81 8.43 4.42
C ILE A 198 13.28 8.89 3.06
N GLN A 199 14.18 8.99 2.09
CA GLN A 199 13.80 9.21 0.70
C GLN A 199 13.25 7.91 0.11
N VAL A 200 11.99 7.95 -0.34
CA VAL A 200 11.39 6.90 -1.15
C VAL A 200 11.29 7.41 -2.57
N ASN A 201 12.04 6.77 -3.45
CA ASN A 201 12.04 7.09 -4.87
C ASN A 201 10.74 6.52 -5.48
N CYS A 202 9.73 7.36 -5.62
CA CYS A 202 8.48 7.01 -6.26
C CYS A 202 8.48 7.52 -7.71
N ALA A 203 7.73 6.85 -8.59
CA ALA A 203 7.55 7.28 -9.98
C ALA A 203 7.01 8.73 -10.14
N SER A 204 6.42 9.30 -9.08
CA SER A 204 5.89 10.67 -9.00
C SER A 204 6.88 11.69 -8.40
N GLY A 205 8.09 11.28 -8.03
CA GLY A 205 9.09 12.08 -7.32
C GLY A 205 9.44 11.50 -5.95
N ASP A 206 10.49 12.03 -5.32
CA ASP A 206 10.92 11.60 -4.00
C ASP A 206 9.87 11.98 -2.94
N VAL A 207 9.34 10.98 -2.23
CA VAL A 207 8.45 11.17 -1.09
C VAL A 207 9.24 10.89 0.18
N ALA A 208 9.28 11.87 1.08
CA ALA A 208 9.84 11.69 2.41
C ALA A 208 8.88 10.84 3.26
N VAL A 209 9.32 9.64 3.62
CA VAL A 209 8.70 8.78 4.61
C VAL A 209 9.48 8.92 5.91
N TYR A 210 8.83 8.78 7.07
CA TYR A 210 9.50 9.00 8.35
C TYR A 210 9.55 7.74 9.21
N ARG A 211 10.71 7.52 9.82
CA ARG A 211 10.94 6.51 10.83
C ARG A 211 10.28 6.87 12.14
N ILE A 212 9.18 6.18 12.45
CA ILE A 212 8.42 6.47 13.66
C ILE A 212 9.19 6.16 14.94
N ASP A 213 10.13 5.21 14.90
CA ASP A 213 10.99 4.87 16.04
C ASP A 213 11.89 6.06 16.45
N VAL A 214 12.37 6.84 15.48
CA VAL A 214 13.18 8.06 15.74
C VAL A 214 12.31 9.17 16.36
N ILE A 215 11.10 9.35 15.82
CA ILE A 215 10.14 10.36 16.32
C ILE A 215 9.71 10.00 17.74
N TRP A 216 9.34 8.75 17.99
CA TRP A 216 8.92 8.28 19.30
C TRP A 216 10.04 8.34 20.34
N PHE A 217 11.28 8.03 19.96
CA PHE A 217 12.41 8.21 20.86
C PHE A 217 12.54 9.67 21.35
N HIS A 218 12.26 10.65 20.48
CA HIS A 218 12.19 12.04 20.89
C HIS A 218 10.99 12.34 21.80
N LEU A 219 9.80 11.88 21.42
CA LEU A 219 8.58 12.08 22.23
C LEU A 219 8.67 11.45 23.62
N GLU A 220 9.43 10.34 23.75
CA GLU A 220 9.73 9.68 25.01
C GLU A 220 10.51 10.58 25.97
N ARG A 221 11.52 11.27 25.45
CA ARG A 221 12.42 12.10 26.27
C ARG A 221 11.79 13.41 26.70
N ASP A 222 11.00 14.03 25.83
CA ASP A 222 10.64 15.44 25.98
C ASP A 222 9.16 15.69 26.32
N PHE A 223 8.23 14.79 25.95
CA PHE A 223 6.79 15.05 26.10
C PHE A 223 6.03 14.02 26.95
N ILE A 224 6.08 12.72 26.60
CA ILE A 224 5.01 11.79 26.99
C ILE A 224 5.36 10.95 28.25
N PHE A 225 6.62 10.57 28.47
CA PHE A 225 6.95 9.44 29.37
C PHE A 225 7.65 9.81 30.68
N ARG A 226 7.65 11.09 31.08
CA ARG A 226 8.29 11.51 32.36
C ARG A 226 7.64 10.93 33.62
N SER A 227 6.48 10.28 33.52
CA SER A 227 5.72 9.75 34.67
C SER A 227 5.93 8.26 34.97
N THR A 228 6.66 7.49 34.16
CA THR A 228 6.92 6.07 34.43
C THR A 228 8.42 5.80 34.61
N HIS A 229 8.91 6.01 35.83
CA HIS A 229 10.07 5.25 36.31
C HIS A 229 9.73 3.75 36.23
N ARG A 230 10.07 3.11 35.11
CA ARG A 230 10.14 1.66 34.99
C ARG A 230 11.28 1.18 35.88
N SER A 231 11.00 0.89 37.14
CA SER A 231 11.90 0.08 37.95
C SER A 231 12.02 -1.29 37.30
N LYS A 232 13.23 -1.61 36.84
CA LYS A 232 13.62 -2.95 36.40
C LYS A 232 13.32 -4.01 37.47
#